data_AF-A0A060YGJ5-F1
#
_entry.id   AF-A0A060YGJ5-F1
#
_cell.length_a   1.000
_cell.length_b   1.000
_cell.length_c   1.000
_cell.angle_alpha   90.00
_cell.angle_beta   90.00
_cell.angle_gamma   90.00
#
_symmetry.space_group_name_H-M   'P 1'
#
loop_
_entity.id
_entity.type
_entity.pdbx_description
1 polymer ?
#
loop_
_entity_poly.entity_id
_entity_poly.type
_entity_poly.pdbx_seq_one_letter_code
_entity_poly.pdbx_strand_id
1 'polypeptide(L)' 'MWRPVYPAMRQPVLIKANVPYRLKQIVVDRVEAEDGQYDVMFIGTDTGTVLKVIALRSGNSLDTEEVTLEELQVFKVTR' A
#
# COMPACT_ATOMS: atom_id res chain seq x y z
N MET A 1 29.58 -1.36 4.45
CA MET A 1 28.58 -1.53 5.53
C MET A 1 28.56 -2.99 5.93
N TRP A 2 28.57 -3.32 7.23
CA TRP A 2 28.62 -4.71 7.72
C TRP A 2 27.26 -5.27 8.15
N ARG A 3 26.33 -4.41 8.62
CA ARG A 3 25.00 -4.83 9.11
C ARG A 3 23.89 -4.49 8.12
N PRO A 4 22.90 -5.38 7.92
CA PRO A 4 21.71 -5.08 7.13
C PRO A 4 20.81 -4.06 7.83
N VAL A 5 20.05 -3.31 7.03
CA VAL A 5 18.97 -2.44 7.50
C VAL A 5 17.66 -3.20 7.36
N TYR A 6 16.91 -3.33 8.45
CA TYR A 6 15.60 -3.97 8.45
C TYR A 6 14.49 -2.94 8.33
N PRO A 7 13.34 -3.30 7.73
CA PRO A 7 12.16 -2.45 7.75
C PRO A 7 11.67 -2.24 9.19
N ALA A 8 10.91 -1.16 9.40
CA ALA A 8 10.18 -0.97 10.64
C ALA A 8 9.36 -2.23 10.96
N MET A 9 9.26 -2.59 12.23
CA MET A 9 8.55 -3.80 12.70
C MET A 9 9.08 -5.13 12.15
N ARG A 10 10.22 -5.13 11.43
CA ARG A 10 10.79 -6.31 10.74
C ARG A 10 9.82 -6.98 9.75
N GLN A 11 8.82 -6.25 9.26
CA GLN A 11 7.84 -6.75 8.30
C GLN A 11 7.47 -5.67 7.27
N PRO A 12 7.06 -6.06 6.05
CA PRO A 12 6.46 -5.13 5.09
C PRO A 12 5.12 -4.58 5.61
N VAL A 13 4.76 -3.37 5.18
CA VAL A 13 3.45 -2.74 5.49
C VAL A 13 2.31 -3.32 4.62
N LEU A 14 2.66 -3.82 3.43
CA LEU A 14 1.74 -4.25 2.38
C LEU A 14 2.34 -5.47 1.69
N ILE A 15 1.53 -6.51 1.45
CA ILE A 15 1.94 -7.68 0.67
C ILE A 15 0.82 -8.05 -0.31
N LYS A 16 1.08 -7.86 -1.61
CA LYS A 16 0.23 -8.40 -2.69
C LYS A 16 0.87 -9.65 -3.28
N ALA A 17 0.38 -10.83 -2.89
CA ALA A 17 0.81 -12.12 -3.42
C ALA A 17 -0.27 -12.71 -4.33
N ASN A 18 0.13 -13.57 -5.28
CA ASN A 18 -0.78 -14.26 -6.20
C ASN A 18 -1.70 -13.34 -7.03
N VAL A 19 -1.23 -12.12 -7.33
CA VAL A 19 -1.92 -11.14 -8.20
C VAL A 19 -1.29 -11.09 -9.59
N PRO A 20 -2.05 -10.72 -10.65
CA PRO A 20 -1.56 -10.72 -12.03
C PRO A 20 -0.69 -9.50 -12.39
N TYR A 21 -0.30 -8.70 -11.41
CA TYR A 21 0.46 -7.46 -11.60
C TYR A 21 1.62 -7.33 -10.60
N ARG A 22 2.58 -6.47 -10.90
CA ARG A 22 3.65 -6.08 -9.98
C ARG A 22 3.48 -4.62 -9.58
N LEU A 23 3.73 -4.33 -8.31
CA LEU A 23 3.78 -2.96 -7.80
C LEU A 23 5.04 -2.26 -8.36
N LYS A 24 4.90 -1.03 -8.87
CA LYS A 24 5.98 -0.30 -9.57
C LYS A 24 6.32 1.04 -8.94
N GLN A 25 5.30 1.81 -8.57
CA GLN A 25 5.46 3.16 -8.08
C GLN A 25 4.58 3.35 -6.86
N ILE A 26 5.02 4.18 -5.92
CA ILE A 26 4.25 4.52 -4.73
C ILE A 26 4.37 6.02 -4.49
N VAL A 27 3.24 6.65 -4.18
CA VAL A 27 3.17 7.95 -3.52
C VAL A 27 2.28 7.81 -2.30
N VAL A 28 2.55 8.60 -1.27
CA VAL A 28 1.81 8.55 0.00
C VAL A 28 1.34 9.94 0.33
N ASP A 29 0.06 10.07 0.63
CA ASP A 29 -0.55 11.30 1.13
C ASP A 29 -1.00 11.12 2.58
N ARG A 30 -0.76 12.13 3.41
CA ARG A 30 -1.21 12.14 4.80
C ARG A 30 -2.53 12.88 4.88
N VAL A 31 -3.60 12.12 5.07
CA VAL A 31 -4.97 12.62 5.01
C VAL A 31 -5.55 12.73 6.42
N GLU A 32 -6.17 13.86 6.72
CA GLU A 32 -7.00 14.03 7.92
C GLU A 32 -8.41 13.48 7.64
N ALA A 33 -8.82 12.51 8.46
CA ALA A 33 -10.18 11.97 8.51
C ALA A 33 -10.83 12.30 9.86
N GLU A 34 -12.14 12.01 9.99
CA GLU A 34 -12.90 12.29 11.22
C GLU A 34 -12.33 11.59 12.46
N ASP A 35 -11.80 10.38 12.28
CA ASP A 35 -11.30 9.50 13.32
C ASP A 35 -9.77 9.53 13.49
N GLY A 36 -9.05 10.30 12.66
CA GLY A 36 -7.61 10.48 12.78
C GLY A 36 -6.89 10.74 11.47
N GLN A 37 -5.56 10.69 11.52
CA GLN A 37 -4.72 10.83 10.33
C GLN A 37 -4.35 9.47 9.76
N TYR A 38 -4.39 9.35 8.43
CA TYR A 38 -4.02 8.16 7.70
C TYR A 38 -2.95 8.46 6.66
N ASP A 39 -1.98 7.55 6.54
CA ASP A 39 -1.06 7.52 5.40
C ASP A 39 -1.74 6.71 4.28
N VAL A 40 -2.28 7.39 3.27
CA VAL A 40 -2.96 6.80 2.12
C VAL A 40 -1.94 6.54 1.02
N MET A 41 -1.73 5.27 0.69
CA MET A 41 -0.78 4.82 -0.33
C MET A 41 -1.48 4.71 -1.68
N PHE A 42 -0.96 5.40 -2.69
CA PHE A 42 -1.35 5.22 -4.08
C PHE A 42 -0.25 4.45 -4.80
N ILE A 43 -0.57 3.26 -5.28
CA ILE A 43 0.42 2.31 -5.79
C ILE A 43 0.11 1.97 -7.24
N GLY A 44 0.99 2.42 -8.13
CA GLY A 44 0.91 2.11 -9.56
C GLY A 44 1.43 0.71 -9.85
N THR A 45 0.74 -0.01 -10.73
CA THR A 45 1.12 -1.35 -11.18
C THR A 45 1.68 -1.34 -12.61
N ASP A 46 2.27 -2.45 -13.05
CA ASP A 46 2.68 -2.64 -14.45
C ASP A 46 1.55 -2.95 -15.44
N THR A 47 0.32 -3.12 -14.95
CA THR A 47 -0.86 -3.29 -15.81
C THR A 47 -1.63 -1.99 -16.01
N GLY A 48 -1.13 -0.88 -15.47
CA GLY A 48 -1.78 0.42 -15.58
C GLY A 48 -2.96 0.62 -14.63
N THR A 49 -3.00 -0.18 -13.55
CA THR A 49 -3.91 0.04 -12.42
C THR A 49 -3.23 0.86 -11.33
N VAL A 50 -4.04 1.61 -10.57
CA VAL A 50 -3.63 2.29 -9.35
C VAL A 50 -4.45 1.71 -8.19
N LEU A 51 -3.75 1.23 -7.18
CA LEU A 51 -4.33 0.79 -5.92
C LEU A 51 -4.30 1.94 -4.92
N LYS A 52 -5.42 2.19 -4.24
CA LYS A 52 -5.50 3.11 -3.09
C LYS A 52 -5.64 2.28 -1.83
N VAL A 53 -4.65 2.32 -0.96
CA VAL A 53 -4.53 1.41 0.18
C VAL A 53 -4.24 2.21 1.46
N ILE A 54 -4.83 1.81 2.58
CA ILE A 54 -4.47 2.29 3.92
C ILE A 54 -3.97 1.12 4.78
N ALA A 55 -3.10 1.44 5.72
CA ALA A 55 -2.60 0.49 6.72
C ALA A 55 -3.15 0.88 8.09
N LEU A 56 -4.10 0.10 8.59
CA LEU A 56 -4.67 0.27 9.92
C LEU A 56 -3.78 -0.39 10.96
N ARG A 57 -3.58 0.28 12.10
CA ARG A 57 -2.89 -0.27 13.25
C ARG A 57 -3.93 -0.69 14.27
N SER A 58 -4.04 -1.98 14.53
CA SER A 58 -4.97 -2.48 15.54
C SER A 58 -4.34 -2.38 16.93
N GLY A 59 -4.41 -1.20 17.56
CA GLY A 59 -4.04 -0.97 18.96
C GLY A 59 -2.75 -1.68 19.43
N ASN A 60 -2.86 -2.52 20.46
CA ASN A 60 -1.75 -3.22 21.13
C ASN A 60 -1.15 -4.40 20.31
N SER A 61 -1.61 -4.66 19.08
CA SER A 61 -1.06 -5.72 18.25
C SER A 61 0.05 -5.20 17.33
N LEU A 62 1.00 -6.08 16.99
CA LEU A 62 2.03 -5.81 15.98
C LEU A 62 1.48 -5.97 14.55
N ASP A 63 0.20 -6.31 14.42
CA ASP A 63 -0.43 -6.63 13.16
C ASP A 63 -0.93 -5.36 12.48
N THR A 64 -0.42 -5.14 11.27
CA THR A 64 -0.89 -4.09 10.39
C THR A 64 -1.96 -4.68 9.51
N GLU A 65 -3.17 -4.14 9.60
CA GLU A 65 -4.27 -4.54 8.72
C GLU A 65 -4.22 -3.68 7.46
N GLU A 66 -4.14 -4.34 6.32
CA GLU A 66 -4.11 -3.70 5.02
C GLU A 66 -5.52 -3.62 4.45
N VAL A 67 -5.98 -2.41 4.13
CA VAL A 67 -7.29 -2.18 3.51
C VAL A 67 -7.12 -1.55 2.14
N THR A 68 -7.56 -2.25 1.09
CA THR A 68 -7.63 -1.70 -0.27
C THR A 68 -8.96 -0.98 -0.43
N LEU A 69 -8.90 0.35 -0.59
CA LEU A 69 -10.06 1.20 -0.76
C LEU A 69 -10.56 1.16 -2.20
N GLU A 70 -9.64 1.25 -3.17
CA GLU A 70 -9.96 1.35 -4.60
C GLU A 70 -8.88 0.66 -5.44
N GLU A 71 -9.29 0.08 -6.56
CA GLU A 71 -8.42 -0.38 -7.65
C GLU A 71 -8.95 0.21 -8.96
N LEU A 72 -8.18 1.10 -9.59
CA LEU A 72 -8.62 1.87 -10.75
C LEU A 72 -7.71 1.63 -11.96
N GLN A 73 -8.30 1.23 -13.08
CA GLN A 73 -7.62 1.18 -14.38
C GLN A 73 -7.57 2.61 -14.96
N VAL A 74 -6.38 3.21 -14.99
CA VAL A 74 -6.20 4.61 -15.42
C VAL A 74 -5.74 4.76 -16.86
N PHE A 75 -5.39 3.65 -17.52
CA PHE A 75 -5.09 3.61 -18.95
C PHE A 75 -6.17 2.85 -19.72
N LYS A 76 -6.50 3.30 -20.93
CA LYS A 76 -7.47 2.62 -21.80
C LYS A 76 -7.06 1.17 -22.02
N VAL A 77 -7.96 0.22 -21.71
CA VAL A 77 -7.75 -1.20 -22.02
C VAL A 77 -8.08 -1.43 -23.49
N THR A 78 -7.07 -1.79 -24.27
CA THR A 78 -7.28 -2.23 -25.65
C THR A 78 -7.74 -3.68 -25.61
N ARG A 79 -8.91 -3.96 -26.19
CA ARG A 79 -9.38 -5.33 -26.46
C ARG A 79 -8.74 -5.85 -27.73
#